data_AF-A0AAD9LWQ0-F1
#
_entry.id   AF-A0AAD9LWQ0-F1
#
_cell.length_a   1.000
_cell.length_b   1.000
_cell.length_c   1.000
_cell.angle_alpha   90.00
_cell.angle_beta   90.00
_cell.angle_gamma   90.00
#
_symmetry.space_group_name_H-M   'P 1'
#
loop_
_entity.id
_entity.type
_entity.pdbx_description
1 polymer ?
#
loop_
_entity_poly.entity_id
_entity_poly.type
_entity_poly.pdbx_seq_one_letter_code
_entity_poly.pdbx_strand_id
1 'polypeptide(L)'
;MAGDSTPREATREEMREAKLPLAYRDSCAHLLIPLNRCRVDSWYLPWKCNDERHSYEKCQYDEFKKRVAKMNELRAEKGTRSN
;
A
#
# COMPACT_ATOMS: atom_id res chain seq x y z
N MET A 1 2.17 -7.38 -26.47
CA MET A 1 1.92 -6.03 -25.91
C MET A 1 2.19 -6.11 -24.42
N ALA A 2 3.45 -5.96 -23.99
CA ALA A 2 3.79 -5.89 -22.57
C ALA A 2 3.51 -4.46 -22.12
N GLY A 3 2.26 -4.20 -21.74
CA GLY A 3 1.90 -2.96 -21.06
C GLY A 3 2.56 -2.98 -19.69
N ASP A 4 3.44 -2.01 -19.46
CA ASP A 4 3.97 -1.69 -18.14
C ASP A 4 2.79 -1.45 -17.20
N SER A 5 2.49 -2.45 -16.37
CA SER A 5 1.30 -2.47 -15.51
C SER A 5 1.55 -1.77 -14.19
N THR A 6 2.31 -0.66 -14.19
CA THR A 6 2.49 0.16 -13.00
C THR A 6 1.13 0.74 -12.59
N PRO A 7 0.57 0.33 -11.44
CA PRO A 7 -0.68 0.90 -10.95
C PRO A 7 -0.51 2.42 -10.78
N ARG A 8 -1.52 3.19 -11.17
CA ARG A 8 -1.50 4.65 -11.04
C ARG A 8 -1.28 5.03 -9.58
N GLU A 9 -0.13 5.61 -9.26
CA GLU A 9 0.12 6.16 -7.93
C GLU A 9 -0.77 7.39 -7.66
N ALA A 10 -1.15 7.57 -6.39
CA ALA A 10 -1.93 8.74 -5.98
C ALA A 10 -1.01 9.95 -5.92
N THR A 11 -1.45 11.08 -6.46
CA THR A 11 -0.72 12.34 -6.32
C THR A 11 -0.77 12.85 -4.88
N ARG A 12 0.18 13.71 -4.51
CA ARG A 12 0.21 14.35 -3.18
C ARG A 12 -1.05 15.16 -2.89
N GLU A 13 -1.64 15.75 -3.94
CA GLU A 13 -2.86 16.55 -3.83
C GLU A 13 -4.07 15.66 -3.57
N GLU A 14 -4.21 14.54 -4.30
CA GLU A 14 -5.27 13.54 -4.07
C GLU A 14 -5.20 12.96 -2.65
N MET A 15 -4.00 12.65 -2.14
CA MET A 15 -3.82 12.15 -0.77
C MET A 15 -4.18 13.20 0.30
N ARG A 16 -3.92 14.49 0.02
CA ARG A 16 -4.29 15.61 0.89
C ARG A 16 -5.81 15.78 0.92
N GLU A 17 -6.44 15.77 -0.25
CA GLU A 17 -7.89 15.91 -0.40
C GLU A 17 -8.64 14.75 0.27
N ALA A 18 -8.12 13.52 0.12
CA ALA A 18 -8.64 12.33 0.82
C ALA A 18 -8.31 12.30 2.33
N LYS A 19 -7.64 13.34 2.86
CA LYS A 19 -7.27 13.49 4.27
C LYS A 19 -6.55 12.26 4.84
N LEU A 20 -5.68 11.64 4.04
CA LEU A 20 -4.93 10.46 4.49
C LEU A 20 -3.91 10.85 5.59
N PRO A 21 -3.86 10.10 6.72
CA PRO A 21 -2.79 10.23 7.70
C PRO A 21 -1.42 9.98 7.09
N LEU A 22 -0.37 10.60 7.62
CA LEU A 22 1.00 10.51 7.08
C LEU A 22 1.49 9.07 6.94
N ALA A 23 1.13 8.18 7.87
CA ALA A 23 1.52 6.78 7.86
C ALA A 23 1.00 5.99 6.64
N TYR A 24 -0.09 6.45 6.02
CA TYR A 24 -0.74 5.78 4.89
C TYR A 24 -0.52 6.50 3.55
N ARG A 25 0.41 7.45 3.51
CA ARG A 25 0.81 8.16 2.27
C ARG A 25 1.96 7.43 1.60
N ASP A 26 1.74 6.18 1.26
CA ASP A 26 2.71 5.31 0.59
C ASP A 26 2.33 5.06 -0.88
N SER A 27 3.12 4.23 -1.57
CA SER A 27 2.86 3.84 -2.96
C SER A 27 1.49 3.17 -3.15
N CYS A 28 0.93 2.56 -2.10
CA CYS A 28 -0.37 1.88 -2.12
C CYS A 28 -1.57 2.81 -1.84
N ALA A 29 -1.35 4.10 -1.60
CA ALA A 29 -2.41 5.05 -1.24
C ALA A 29 -3.53 5.17 -2.28
N HIS A 30 -3.24 4.92 -3.56
CA HIS A 30 -4.21 4.93 -4.66
C HIS A 30 -5.31 3.87 -4.50
N LEU A 31 -5.06 2.78 -3.79
CA LEU A 31 -6.05 1.75 -3.45
C LEU A 31 -6.79 2.06 -2.15
N LEU A 32 -6.17 2.81 -1.24
CA LEU A 32 -6.77 3.17 0.04
C LEU A 32 -7.87 4.23 -0.10
N ILE A 33 -7.72 5.17 -1.02
CA ILE A 33 -8.74 6.21 -1.30
C ILE A 33 -10.09 5.58 -1.69
N PRO A 34 -10.19 4.70 -2.71
CA PRO A 34 -11.47 4.05 -3.05
C PRO A 34 -11.97 3.12 -1.94
N LEU A 35 -11.09 2.42 -1.24
CA LEU A 35 -11.48 1.58 -0.10
C LEU A 35 -12.15 2.40 1.01
N ASN A 36 -11.60 3.57 1.35
CA ASN A 36 -12.17 4.44 2.38
C ASN A 36 -13.51 5.04 1.94
N ARG A 37 -13.68 5.35 0.64
CA ARG A 37 -15.00 5.75 0.10
C ARG A 37 -16.02 4.62 0.27
N CYS A 38 -15.69 3.41 -0.18
CA CYS A 38 -16.57 2.25 -0.03
C CYS A 38 -16.93 1.97 1.44
N ARG A 39 -15.97 2.09 2.37
CA ARG A 39 -16.22 1.94 3.81
C ARG A 39 -17.23 2.94 4.35
N VAL A 40 -17.10 4.22 3.99
CA VAL A 40 -18.04 5.25 4.42
C VAL A 40 -19.43 5.00 3.83
N ASP A 41 -19.50 4.72 2.52
CA ASP A 41 -20.77 4.50 1.81
C ASP A 41 -21.52 3.25 2.32
N SER A 42 -20.77 2.21 2.71
CA SER A 42 -21.31 0.96 3.25
C SER A 42 -21.39 0.92 4.78
N TRP A 43 -21.19 2.04 5.48
CA TRP A 43 -21.22 2.11 6.95
C TRP A 43 -20.28 1.10 7.65
N TYR A 44 -19.11 0.84 7.04
CA TYR A 44 -18.07 -0.04 7.56
C TYR A 44 -18.53 -1.48 7.81
N LEU A 45 -19.52 -1.96 7.05
CA LEU A 45 -19.99 -3.34 7.17
C LEU A 45 -18.87 -4.35 6.82
N PRO A 46 -18.58 -5.35 7.67
CA PRO A 46 -17.44 -6.26 7.49
C PRO A 46 -17.44 -7.12 6.20
N TRP A 47 -18.60 -7.32 5.58
CA TRP A 47 -18.79 -8.14 4.38
C TRP A 47 -18.83 -7.34 3.07
N LYS A 48 -18.67 -6.02 3.14
CA LYS A 48 -18.58 -5.13 1.96
C LYS A 48 -17.12 -4.71 1.74
N CYS A 49 -16.82 -4.26 0.52
CA CYS A 49 -15.50 -3.74 0.12
C CYS A 49 -14.34 -4.77 0.25
N ASN A 50 -14.64 -6.07 0.10
CA ASN A 50 -13.63 -7.12 0.27
C ASN A 50 -12.56 -7.08 -0.82
N ASP A 51 -12.96 -6.85 -2.08
CA ASP A 51 -12.03 -6.86 -3.21
C ASP A 51 -11.05 -5.68 -3.12
N GLU A 52 -11.56 -4.49 -2.78
CA GLU A 52 -10.74 -3.30 -2.55
C GLU A 52 -9.82 -3.48 -1.35
N ARG A 53 -10.32 -4.10 -0.27
CA ARG A 53 -9.52 -4.41 0.91
C ARG A 53 -8.38 -5.36 0.56
N HIS A 54 -8.68 -6.47 -0.09
CA HIS A 54 -7.67 -7.46 -0.46
C HIS A 54 -6.67 -6.92 -1.48
N SER A 55 -7.10 -6.06 -2.40
CA SER A 55 -6.19 -5.38 -3.33
C SER A 55 -5.20 -4.47 -2.60
N TYR A 56 -5.67 -3.68 -1.63
CA TYR A 56 -4.81 -2.85 -0.79
C TYR A 56 -3.86 -3.68 0.08
N GLU A 57 -4.35 -4.74 0.73
CA GLU A 57 -3.54 -5.66 1.55
C GLU A 57 -2.44 -6.34 0.73
N LYS A 58 -2.76 -6.78 -0.49
CA LYS A 58 -1.78 -7.37 -1.40
C LYS A 58 -0.68 -6.38 -1.76
N CYS A 59 -1.03 -5.13 -2.08
CA CYS A 59 -0.05 -4.09 -2.36
C CYS A 59 0.90 -3.87 -1.17
N GLN A 60 0.35 -3.76 0.05
CA GLN A 60 1.14 -3.62 1.28
C GLN A 60 2.07 -4.82 1.51
N TYR A 61 1.58 -6.02 1.24
CA TYR A 61 2.36 -7.24 1.37
C TYR A 61 3.54 -7.29 0.39
N ASP A 62 3.33 -6.87 -0.86
CA ASP A 62 4.39 -6.81 -1.85
C ASP A 62 5.44 -5.72 -1.51
N GLU A 63 5.02 -4.56 -1.02
CA GLU A 63 5.92 -3.53 -0.48
C GLU A 63 6.71 -4.02 0.75
N PHE A 64 6.08 -4.81 1.61
CA PHE A 64 6.77 -5.46 2.73
C PHE A 64 7.85 -6.43 2.25
N LYS A 65 7.56 -7.29 1.26
CA LYS A 65 8.58 -8.19 0.69
C LYS A 65 9.76 -7.44 0.10
N LYS A 66 9.52 -6.34 -0.62
CA LYS A 66 10.60 -5.48 -1.15
C LYS A 66 11.49 -4.95 -0.03
N ARG A 67 10.89 -4.50 1.08
CA ARG A 67 11.64 -4.04 2.26
C ARG A 67 12.44 -5.16 2.92
N VAL A 68 11.88 -6.37 3.01
CA VAL A 68 12.59 -7.55 3.54
C VAL A 68 13.76 -7.93 2.65
N ALA A 69 13.58 -7.94 1.32
CA ALA A 69 14.66 -8.23 0.37
C ALA A 69 15.81 -7.23 0.53
N LYS A 70 15.51 -5.92 0.57
CA LYS A 70 16.50 -4.86 0.83
C LYS A 70 17.22 -5.05 2.18
N MET A 71 16.49 -5.43 3.22
CA MET A 71 17.11 -5.71 4.53
C MET A 71 18.03 -6.94 4.49
N ASN A 72 17.72 -7.96 3.69
CA ASN A 72 18.57 -9.13 3.52
C ASN A 72 19.85 -8.80 2.75
N GLU A 73 19.76 -7.97 1.70
CA GLU A 73 20.91 -7.44 0.97
C GLU A 73 21.86 -6.69 1.90
N LEU A 74 21.32 -5.73 2.67
CA LEU A 74 22.10 -4.96 3.65
C LEU A 74 22.74 -5.84 4.74
N ARG A 75 22.08 -6.93 5.15
CA ARG A 75 22.63 -7.90 6.12
C ARG A 75 23.76 -8.73 5.52
N ALA A 76 23.65 -9.11 4.24
CA ALA A 76 24.71 -9.84 3.54
C ALA A 76 25.96 -8.97 3.36
N GLU A 77 25.79 -7.67 3.07
CA GLU A 77 26.89 -6.71 2.94
C GLU A 77 27.57 -6.39 4.27
N LYS A 78 26.80 -6.20 5.35
CA LYS A 78 27.32 -5.72 6.64
C LYS A 78 27.80 -6.81 7.57
N GLY A 79 27.62 -8.08 7.22
CA GLY A 79 28.25 -9.22 7.88
C GLY A 79 28.17 -9.20 9.41
N THR A 80 27.02 -8.88 10.00
CA THR A 80 26.60 -9.25 11.36
C THR A 80 25.34 -8.50 11.77
N ARG A 81 24.46 -9.21 12.47
CA ARG A 81 23.32 -8.64 13.17
C ARG A 81 23.84 -8.05 14.49
N SER A 82 23.90 -6.72 14.62
CA SER A 82 24.05 -6.12 15.96
C SER A 82 22.87 -6.60 16.80
N ASN A 83 23.19 -7.32 17.87
CA ASN A 83 22.23 -7.91 18.80
C ASN A 83 21.87 -6.91 19.89
#